data_AF-X0VPY7-F1
#
_entry.id   AF-X0VPY7-F1
#
_cell.length_a   1.000
_cell.length_b   1.000
_cell.length_c   1.000
_cell.angle_alpha   90.00
_cell.angle_beta   90.00
_cell.angle_gamma   90.00
#
_symmetry.space_group_name_H-M   'P 1'
#
loop_
_entity.id
_entity.type
_entity.pdbx_description
1 polymer ?
#
loop_
_entity_poly.entity_id
_entity_poly.type
_entity_poly.pdbx_seq_one_letter_code
_entity_poly.pdbx_strand_id
1 'polypeptide(L)'
;MPFLGSKSSSACQIFTEPFVWVARYTGPRDDEDLARAIAIDSDSNIYVTGESVGSGTYYDYATIKYDPNGNEIWVARYNGPGTFRSNAEAIAVDSNNNVYVTGYSEGVAKDYATIRYSPDYTCTPQLDGDLNDDCKVDFFDVAILASNWLECNLDPPSACLE
;
A
#
# COMPACT_ATOMS: atom_id res chain seq x y z
N MET A 1 50.94 -40.71 -29.77
CA MET A 1 49.80 -40.17 -30.53
C MET A 1 48.92 -41.32 -30.99
N PRO A 2 47.60 -41.14 -31.08
CA PRO A 2 46.81 -40.09 -30.41
C PRO A 2 46.78 -40.43 -28.90
N PHE A 3 45.74 -40.28 -28.06
CA PHE A 3 44.53 -39.45 -28.04
C PHE A 3 44.29 -39.03 -26.57
N LEU A 4 43.38 -38.08 -26.33
CA LEU A 4 42.86 -37.70 -25.02
C LEU A 4 41.33 -37.68 -25.12
N GLY A 5 40.66 -38.16 -24.06
CA GLY A 5 39.21 -38.19 -23.95
C GLY A 5 38.74 -37.72 -22.58
N SER A 6 39.04 -36.47 -22.20
CA SER A 6 38.48 -35.86 -20.99
C SER A 6 37.07 -35.35 -21.27
N LYS A 7 36.05 -36.01 -20.71
CA LYS A 7 34.66 -35.56 -20.80
C LYS A 7 34.49 -34.24 -20.03
N SER A 8 33.89 -33.26 -20.72
CA SER A 8 33.03 -32.20 -20.18
C SER A 8 33.29 -31.78 -18.72
N SER A 9 34.00 -30.67 -18.51
CA SER A 9 33.82 -29.90 -17.28
C SER A 9 32.37 -29.44 -17.21
N SER A 10 31.59 -29.98 -16.27
CA SER A 10 30.25 -29.47 -15.99
C SER A 10 30.34 -27.99 -15.66
N ALA A 11 29.83 -27.14 -16.56
CA ALA A 11 29.71 -25.73 -16.27
C ALA A 11 28.81 -25.59 -15.04
N CYS A 12 29.33 -24.96 -13.99
CA CYS A 12 28.52 -24.57 -12.85
C CYS A 12 27.49 -23.56 -13.37
N GLN A 13 26.25 -24.01 -13.56
CA GLN A 13 25.16 -23.12 -13.93
C GLN A 13 24.90 -22.21 -12.74
N ILE A 14 25.35 -20.96 -12.85
CA ILE A 14 24.92 -19.89 -11.97
C ILE A 14 23.45 -19.66 -12.30
N PHE A 15 22.57 -20.23 -11.49
CA PHE A 15 21.18 -19.82 -11.44
C PHE A 15 21.16 -18.40 -10.87
N THR A 16 21.09 -17.42 -11.76
CA THR A 16 20.71 -16.06 -11.38
C THR A 16 19.23 -16.10 -11.05
N GLU A 17 18.86 -15.74 -9.81
CA GLU A 17 17.45 -15.55 -9.45
C GLU A 17 16.79 -14.57 -10.43
N PRO A 18 15.58 -14.86 -10.93
CA PRO A 18 14.97 -14.07 -12.00
C PRO A 18 14.40 -12.72 -11.53
N PHE A 19 14.49 -12.41 -10.23
CA PHE A 19 14.07 -11.15 -9.61
C PHE A 19 15.14 -10.64 -8.64
N VAL A 20 15.20 -9.32 -8.45
CA VAL A 20 16.15 -8.68 -7.51
C VAL A 20 15.56 -8.60 -6.10
N TRP A 21 14.29 -8.20 -6.00
CA TRP A 21 13.52 -8.11 -4.77
C TRP A 21 12.04 -8.37 -5.02
N VAL A 22 11.27 -8.64 -3.96
CA VAL A 22 9.81 -8.71 -3.96
C VAL A 22 9.31 -7.97 -2.73
N ALA A 23 8.51 -6.92 -2.94
CA ALA A 23 7.75 -6.26 -1.90
C ALA A 23 6.29 -6.73 -1.96
N ARG A 24 5.63 -6.83 -0.81
CA ARG A 24 4.19 -7.05 -0.70
C ARG A 24 3.65 -6.02 0.28
N TYR A 25 2.57 -5.36 -0.12
CA TYR A 25 1.74 -4.59 0.80
C TYR A 25 0.65 -5.51 1.38
N THR A 26 0.23 -5.23 2.60
CA THR A 26 -0.94 -5.86 3.22
C THR A 26 -1.68 -4.78 4.01
N GLY A 27 -2.96 -4.58 3.72
CA GLY A 27 -3.79 -3.55 4.33
C GLY A 27 -4.20 -3.88 5.78
N PRO A 28 -4.77 -2.91 6.53
CA PRO A 28 -5.12 -3.06 7.95
C PRO A 28 -6.07 -4.20 8.33
N ARG A 29 -6.67 -4.89 7.35
CA ARG A 29 -7.59 -6.03 7.55
C ARG A 29 -7.05 -7.39 7.10
N ASP A 30 -5.81 -7.48 6.61
CA ASP A 30 -5.26 -8.69 5.97
C ASP A 30 -6.16 -9.28 4.85
N ASP A 31 -6.93 -8.40 4.18
CA ASP A 31 -7.98 -8.73 3.19
C ASP A 31 -7.55 -8.32 1.76
N GLU A 32 -8.48 -8.14 0.82
CA GLU A 32 -8.16 -7.89 -0.59
C GLU A 32 -7.44 -6.53 -0.85
N ASP A 33 -6.17 -6.63 -1.25
CA ASP A 33 -5.32 -5.54 -1.73
C ASP A 33 -5.04 -5.69 -3.24
N LEU A 34 -5.48 -4.72 -4.05
CA LEU A 34 -5.31 -4.76 -5.51
C LEU A 34 -4.52 -3.54 -6.02
N ALA A 35 -3.27 -3.78 -6.44
CA ALA A 35 -2.49 -2.80 -7.18
C ALA A 35 -3.11 -2.52 -8.57
N ARG A 36 -3.27 -1.24 -8.91
CA ARG A 36 -3.90 -0.76 -10.16
C ARG A 36 -2.90 -0.08 -11.09
N ALA A 37 -2.00 0.74 -10.55
CA ALA A 37 -1.03 1.50 -11.34
C ALA A 37 0.31 1.70 -10.60
N ILE A 38 1.36 2.01 -11.37
CA ILE A 38 2.73 2.19 -10.88
C ILE A 38 3.39 3.39 -11.58
N ALA A 39 4.19 4.17 -10.83
CA ALA A 39 5.04 5.24 -11.35
C ALA A 39 6.42 5.23 -10.67
N ILE A 40 7.38 5.96 -11.24
CA ILE A 40 8.75 6.09 -10.72
C ILE A 40 9.16 7.57 -10.80
N ASP A 41 9.80 8.10 -9.76
CA ASP A 41 10.27 9.50 -9.71
C ASP A 41 11.70 9.68 -10.26
N SER A 42 12.23 10.92 -10.25
CA SER A 42 13.61 11.18 -10.71
C SER A 42 14.70 10.48 -9.90
N ASP A 43 14.37 10.12 -8.66
CA ASP A 43 15.29 9.55 -7.68
C ASP A 43 15.18 8.01 -7.65
N SER A 44 14.45 7.45 -8.63
CA SER A 44 14.17 6.02 -8.81
C SER A 44 13.34 5.37 -7.70
N ASN A 45 12.64 6.16 -6.88
CA ASN A 45 11.65 5.61 -5.96
C ASN A 45 10.43 5.12 -6.74
N ILE A 46 9.87 4.00 -6.31
CA ILE A 46 8.75 3.33 -6.95
C ILE A 46 7.47 3.66 -6.18
N TYR A 47 6.42 4.03 -6.89
CA TYR A 47 5.11 4.32 -6.32
C TYR A 47 4.08 3.35 -6.88
N VAL A 48 3.44 2.58 -6.02
CA VAL A 48 2.33 1.68 -6.39
C VAL A 48 1.05 2.26 -5.80
N THR A 49 -0.02 2.31 -6.59
CA THR A 49 -1.35 2.73 -6.12
C THR A 49 -2.42 1.74 -6.51
N GLY A 50 -3.51 1.69 -5.73
CA GLY A 50 -4.64 0.82 -5.96
C GLY A 50 -5.69 0.94 -4.88
N GLU A 51 -6.37 -0.16 -4.61
CA GLU A 51 -7.45 -0.26 -3.63
C GLU A 51 -7.13 -1.32 -2.56
N SER A 52 -7.53 -1.05 -1.31
CA SER A 52 -7.22 -1.89 -0.14
C SER A 52 -8.32 -1.76 0.90
N VAL A 53 -8.75 -2.85 1.54
CA VAL A 53 -9.80 -2.81 2.58
C VAL A 53 -9.29 -2.09 3.84
N GLY A 54 -10.07 -1.15 4.38
CA GLY A 54 -9.69 -0.33 5.55
C GLY A 54 -10.36 -0.69 6.88
N SER A 55 -9.87 -0.08 7.95
CA SER A 55 -10.32 -0.28 9.33
C SER A 55 -11.69 0.38 9.58
N GLY A 56 -12.77 -0.30 9.17
CA GLY A 56 -14.15 0.18 9.34
C GLY A 56 -14.72 0.88 8.09
N THR A 57 -13.99 0.80 6.99
CA THR A 57 -14.37 1.31 5.67
C THR A 57 -14.46 0.13 4.68
N TYR A 58 -14.86 0.41 3.44
CA TYR A 58 -14.71 -0.53 2.32
C TYR A 58 -13.27 -0.46 1.77
N TYR A 59 -13.07 -0.58 0.47
CA TYR A 59 -11.79 -0.24 -0.13
C TYR A 59 -11.53 1.26 -0.02
N ASP A 60 -10.33 1.61 0.45
CA ASP A 60 -9.74 2.93 0.37
C ASP A 60 -8.70 2.97 -0.76
N TYR A 61 -8.23 4.17 -1.14
CA TYR A 61 -7.01 4.26 -1.92
C TYR A 61 -5.86 3.81 -1.03
N ALA A 62 -5.00 2.93 -1.52
CA ALA A 62 -3.68 2.69 -0.94
C ALA A 62 -2.63 3.16 -1.95
N THR A 63 -1.69 3.99 -1.48
CA THR A 63 -0.49 4.36 -2.26
C THR A 63 0.74 4.09 -1.40
N ILE A 64 1.71 3.37 -1.96
CA ILE A 64 2.93 2.96 -1.27
C ILE A 64 4.14 3.49 -2.06
N LYS A 65 5.09 4.10 -1.35
CA LYS A 65 6.40 4.48 -1.89
C LYS A 65 7.44 3.47 -1.43
N TYR A 66 8.22 2.93 -2.37
CA TYR A 66 9.38 2.07 -2.13
C TYR A 66 10.66 2.76 -2.61
N ASP A 67 11.78 2.47 -1.95
CA ASP A 67 13.13 2.81 -2.42
C ASP A 67 13.55 1.90 -3.62
N PRO A 68 14.65 2.21 -4.33
CA PRO A 68 15.12 1.39 -5.45
C PRO A 68 15.46 -0.07 -5.11
N ASN A 69 15.66 -0.38 -3.82
CA ASN A 69 15.97 -1.71 -3.31
C ASN A 69 14.70 -2.50 -2.88
N GLY A 70 13.52 -1.89 -2.98
CA GLY A 70 12.25 -2.48 -2.57
C GLY A 70 11.90 -2.28 -1.09
N ASN A 71 12.62 -1.44 -0.36
CA ASN A 71 12.27 -1.09 1.02
C ASN A 71 11.10 -0.10 1.02
N GLU A 72 10.11 -0.30 1.88
CA GLU A 72 9.01 0.65 2.03
C GLU A 72 9.48 1.95 2.69
N ILE A 73 9.13 3.09 2.09
CA ILE A 73 9.42 4.44 2.59
C ILE A 73 8.19 5.01 3.30
N TRP A 74 7.00 4.83 2.73
CA TRP A 74 5.73 5.20 3.36
C TRP A 74 4.55 4.51 2.68
N VAL A 75 3.44 4.45 3.43
CA VAL A 75 2.09 4.17 2.95
C VAL A 75 1.25 5.44 3.15
N ALA A 76 0.32 5.71 2.24
CA ALA A 76 -0.68 6.75 2.36
C ALA A 76 -2.05 6.17 1.97
N ARG A 77 -3.03 6.27 2.88
CA ARG A 77 -4.40 5.86 2.62
C ARG A 77 -5.30 7.05 2.34
N TYR A 78 -6.37 6.85 1.56
CA TYR A 78 -7.45 7.82 1.41
C TYR A 78 -8.80 7.10 1.31
N ASN A 79 -9.51 7.09 2.43
CA ASN A 79 -10.96 6.92 2.44
C ASN A 79 -11.61 8.25 1.99
N GLY A 80 -12.66 8.16 1.19
CA GLY A 80 -13.40 9.33 0.69
C GLY A 80 -14.17 10.08 1.79
N PRO A 81 -15.00 11.08 1.43
CA PRO A 81 -15.88 11.76 2.39
C PRO A 81 -17.04 10.88 2.92
N GLY A 82 -17.12 9.61 2.52
CA GLY A 82 -18.01 8.58 3.06
C GLY A 82 -17.23 7.46 3.73
N THR A 83 -17.87 6.30 3.94
CA THR A 83 -17.20 5.04 4.34
C THR A 83 -17.29 3.97 3.25
N PHE A 84 -17.58 4.41 2.02
CA PHE A 84 -17.85 3.59 0.86
C PHE A 84 -16.62 3.45 -0.04
N ARG A 85 -16.71 2.52 -0.99
CA ARG A 85 -15.62 2.15 -1.89
C ARG A 85 -14.97 3.36 -2.57
N SER A 86 -13.66 3.46 -2.43
CA SER A 86 -12.78 4.40 -3.12
C SER A 86 -11.62 3.63 -3.73
N ASN A 87 -11.46 3.71 -5.05
CA ASN A 87 -10.42 3.00 -5.80
C ASN A 87 -9.49 3.99 -6.51
N ALA A 88 -8.18 3.90 -6.28
CA ALA A 88 -7.20 4.59 -7.13
C ALA A 88 -7.02 3.82 -8.44
N GLU A 89 -7.10 4.51 -9.58
CA GLU A 89 -7.02 3.89 -10.92
C GLU A 89 -5.79 4.37 -11.71
N ALA A 90 -5.25 5.55 -11.39
CA ALA A 90 -4.11 6.14 -12.08
C ALA A 90 -3.19 6.92 -11.14
N ILE A 91 -1.89 6.95 -11.49
CA ILE A 91 -0.85 7.70 -10.81
C ILE A 91 0.06 8.41 -11.83
N ALA A 92 0.50 9.62 -11.49
CA ALA A 92 1.51 10.37 -12.23
C ALA A 92 2.47 11.06 -11.27
N VAL A 93 3.72 11.28 -11.70
CA VAL A 93 4.73 12.03 -10.94
C VAL A 93 5.20 13.21 -11.80
N ASP A 94 5.28 14.40 -11.22
CA ASP A 94 5.76 15.60 -11.92
C ASP A 94 7.29 15.78 -11.81
N SER A 95 7.85 16.76 -12.52
CA SER A 95 9.29 17.05 -12.51
C SER A 95 9.84 17.59 -11.19
N ASN A 96 8.98 17.83 -10.19
CA ASN A 96 9.34 18.22 -8.84
C ASN A 96 9.06 17.08 -7.84
N ASN A 97 8.86 15.85 -8.34
CA ASN A 97 8.52 14.65 -7.58
C ASN A 97 7.23 14.76 -6.74
N ASN A 98 6.30 15.65 -7.10
CA ASN A 98 4.93 15.56 -6.58
C ASN A 98 4.21 14.38 -7.24
N VAL A 99 3.48 13.62 -6.43
CA VAL A 99 2.73 12.45 -6.88
C VAL A 99 1.26 12.82 -6.95
N TYR A 100 0.59 12.46 -8.04
CA TYR A 100 -0.84 12.70 -8.26
C TYR A 100 -1.53 11.35 -8.46
N VAL A 101 -2.46 11.01 -7.58
CA VAL A 101 -3.24 9.76 -7.61
C VAL A 101 -4.70 10.12 -7.85
N THR A 102 -5.39 9.38 -8.73
CA THR A 102 -6.80 9.64 -9.03
C THR A 102 -7.57 8.38 -9.37
N GLY A 103 -8.89 8.42 -9.19
CA GLY A 103 -9.79 7.32 -9.49
C GLY A 103 -11.20 7.57 -8.98
N TYR A 104 -11.93 6.50 -8.71
CA TYR A 104 -13.31 6.53 -8.22
C TYR A 104 -13.36 6.80 -6.71
N SER A 105 -14.26 7.64 -6.22
CA SER A 105 -14.50 7.77 -4.77
C SER A 105 -15.98 7.96 -4.48
N GLU A 106 -16.52 7.19 -3.54
CA GLU A 106 -17.94 7.20 -3.19
C GLU A 106 -18.19 7.96 -1.88
N GLY A 107 -18.83 9.12 -2.00
CA GLY A 107 -19.27 9.96 -0.89
C GLY A 107 -20.79 9.86 -0.70
N VAL A 108 -21.48 11.01 -0.73
CA VAL A 108 -22.95 11.06 -0.84
C VAL A 108 -23.43 10.62 -2.23
N ALA A 109 -22.55 10.71 -3.23
CA ALA A 109 -22.75 10.24 -4.59
C ALA A 109 -21.47 9.54 -5.10
N LYS A 110 -21.51 9.04 -6.34
CA LYS A 110 -20.37 8.46 -7.03
C LYS A 110 -19.57 9.57 -7.72
N ASP A 111 -18.40 9.89 -7.18
CA ASP A 111 -17.54 10.97 -7.65
C ASP A 111 -16.16 10.42 -8.09
N TYR A 112 -15.27 11.32 -8.48
CA TYR A 112 -13.84 11.03 -8.64
C TYR A 112 -13.02 11.91 -7.71
N ALA A 113 -11.93 11.38 -7.18
CA ALA A 113 -11.00 12.12 -6.33
C ALA A 113 -9.62 12.22 -6.99
N THR A 114 -8.89 13.29 -6.68
CA THR A 114 -7.47 13.43 -7.04
C THR A 114 -6.70 13.89 -5.80
N ILE A 115 -5.77 13.07 -5.35
CA ILE A 115 -4.88 13.35 -4.22
C ILE A 115 -3.52 13.77 -4.78
N ARG A 116 -2.86 14.75 -4.14
CA ARG A 116 -1.49 15.13 -4.44
C ARG A 116 -0.60 14.97 -3.21
N TYR A 117 0.39 14.10 -3.28
CA TYR A 117 1.44 13.96 -2.26
C TYR A 117 2.66 14.83 -2.63
N SER A 118 3.26 15.45 -1.62
CA SER A 118 4.53 16.19 -1.74
C SER A 118 5.71 15.22 -1.95
N PRO A 119 6.81 15.60 -2.61
CA PRO A 119 8.06 14.83 -2.56
C PRO A 119 8.52 14.56 -1.12
N ASP A 120 8.36 15.56 -0.24
CA ASP A 120 8.68 15.50 1.19
C ASP A 120 7.57 14.85 2.03
N TYR A 121 6.63 14.11 1.43
CA TYR A 121 5.64 13.37 2.21
C TYR A 121 6.35 12.24 2.97
N THR A 122 6.32 12.34 4.30
CA THR A 122 6.85 11.33 5.22
C THR A 122 5.77 10.97 6.23
N CYS A 123 5.35 9.72 6.22
CA CYS A 123 4.53 9.13 7.28
C CYS A 123 5.35 8.02 7.95
N THR A 124 6.40 8.43 8.67
CA THR A 124 7.35 7.51 9.32
C THR A 124 7.84 8.06 10.67
N PRO A 125 7.75 7.28 11.77
CA PRO A 125 6.92 6.07 11.88
C PRO A 125 5.42 6.42 11.73
N GLN A 126 4.60 5.40 11.46
CA GLN A 126 3.15 5.43 11.72
C GLN A 126 2.96 5.99 13.14
N LEU A 127 2.18 7.06 13.30
CA LEU A 127 2.11 7.77 14.57
C LEU A 127 1.43 6.85 15.60
N ASP A 128 2.03 6.70 16.80
CA ASP A 128 1.41 5.90 17.87
C ASP A 128 0.02 6.48 18.20
N GLY A 129 -1.04 5.78 17.76
CA GLY A 129 -2.43 6.20 17.92
C GLY A 129 -3.10 6.80 16.67
N ASP A 130 -2.42 6.85 15.52
CA ASP A 130 -3.09 6.89 14.22
C ASP A 130 -3.65 5.48 13.96
N LEU A 131 -4.97 5.38 13.87
CA LEU A 131 -5.71 4.12 13.72
C LEU A 131 -6.46 4.06 12.38
N ASN A 132 -6.29 5.06 11.52
CA ASN A 132 -6.92 5.16 10.20
C ASN A 132 -5.93 5.36 9.03
N ASP A 133 -4.64 5.53 9.32
CA ASP A 133 -3.52 5.76 8.41
C ASP A 133 -3.66 7.02 7.53
N ASP A 134 -4.34 8.07 8.02
CA ASP A 134 -4.37 9.39 7.37
C ASP A 134 -3.20 10.31 7.77
N CYS A 135 -2.27 9.77 8.57
CA CYS A 135 -1.05 10.40 9.07
C CYS A 135 -1.30 11.60 10.00
N LYS A 136 -2.39 11.52 10.78
CA LYS A 136 -2.69 12.38 11.93
C LYS A 136 -3.08 11.51 13.12
N VAL A 137 -3.12 12.13 14.30
CA VAL A 137 -3.75 11.56 15.50
C VAL A 137 -4.82 12.56 15.92
N ASP A 138 -6.09 12.24 15.67
CA ASP A 138 -7.23 13.09 16.00
C ASP A 138 -8.43 12.30 16.56
N PHE A 139 -9.65 12.87 16.50
CA PHE A 139 -10.84 12.26 17.06
C PHE A 139 -11.39 11.09 16.23
N PHE A 140 -11.02 10.95 14.96
CA PHE A 140 -11.40 9.80 14.14
C PHE A 140 -10.71 8.51 14.62
N ASP A 141 -9.46 8.60 15.08
CA ASP A 141 -8.74 7.46 15.68
C ASP A 141 -9.40 6.99 16.97
N VAL A 142 -9.77 7.93 17.84
CA VAL A 142 -10.50 7.64 19.08
C VAL A 142 -11.86 6.97 18.78
N ALA A 143 -12.51 7.31 17.67
CA ALA A 143 -13.74 6.67 17.24
C ALA A 143 -13.53 5.21 16.78
N ILE A 144 -12.42 4.91 16.11
CA ILE A 144 -12.03 3.53 15.76
C ILE A 144 -11.73 2.73 17.03
N LEU A 145 -10.92 3.27 17.95
CA LEU A 145 -10.63 2.64 19.24
C LEU A 145 -11.92 2.31 20.03
N ALA A 146 -12.85 3.26 20.08
CA ALA A 146 -14.13 3.08 20.76
C ALA A 146 -15.04 2.04 20.06
N SER A 147 -15.02 1.97 18.74
CA SER A 147 -15.79 0.99 17.96
C SER A 147 -15.26 -0.42 18.20
N ASN A 148 -13.95 -0.62 18.08
CA ASN A 148 -13.29 -1.90 18.33
C ASN A 148 -13.52 -2.36 19.78
N TRP A 149 -13.41 -1.44 20.76
CA TRP A 149 -13.70 -1.76 22.16
C TRP A 149 -15.17 -2.14 22.37
N LEU A 150 -16.10 -1.49 21.68
CA LEU A 150 -17.52 -1.80 21.79
C LEU A 150 -17.82 -3.18 21.22
N GLU A 151 -17.33 -3.51 20.02
CA GLU A 151 -17.49 -4.82 19.39
C GLU A 151 -17.00 -5.97 20.30
N CYS A 152 -15.83 -5.80 20.94
CA CYS A 152 -15.28 -6.77 21.90
C CYS A 152 -16.04 -6.87 23.24
N ASN A 153 -16.99 -5.97 23.52
CA ASN A 153 -17.77 -5.94 24.78
C ASN A 153 -19.30 -6.06 24.56
N LEU A 154 -19.74 -6.39 23.34
CA LEU A 154 -21.14 -6.79 23.11
C LEU A 154 -21.40 -8.20 23.66
N ASP A 155 -22.56 -8.38 24.29
CA ASP A 155 -23.05 -9.68 24.77
C ASP A 155 -23.95 -10.30 23.68
N PRO A 156 -23.65 -11.50 23.14
CA PRO A 156 -22.62 -12.45 23.56
C PRO A 156 -21.20 -12.14 23.03
N PRO A 157 -20.13 -12.40 23.83
CA PRO A 157 -18.73 -12.22 23.41
C PRO A 157 -18.24 -13.06 22.22
N SER A 158 -19.09 -13.90 21.63
CA SER A 158 -18.80 -14.68 20.43
C SER A 158 -18.95 -13.88 19.12
N ALA A 159 -19.03 -12.55 19.20
CA ALA A 159 -19.14 -11.65 18.06
C ALA A 159 -17.77 -11.26 17.47
N CYS A 160 -16.66 -11.51 18.19
CA CYS A 160 -15.31 -11.32 17.66
C CYS A 160 -15.07 -12.30 16.50
N LEU A 161 -14.72 -11.77 15.33
CA LEU A 161 -14.06 -12.55 14.28
C LEU A 161 -12.59 -12.73 14.67
N GLU A 162 -12.05 -13.94 14.47
CA GLU A 162 -10.62 -14.25 14.64
C GLU A 162 -9.77 -13.68 13.49
#